data_AF-A0A8J3F391-F1
#
_entry.id   AF-A0A8J3F391-F1
#
_cell.length_a   1.000
_cell.length_b   1.000
_cell.length_c   1.000
_cell.angle_alpha   90.00
_cell.angle_beta   90.00
_cell.angle_gamma   90.00
#
_symmetry.space_group_name_H-M   'P 1'
#
loop_
_entity.id
_entity.type
_entity.pdbx_description
1 polymer ?
#
loop_
_entity_poly.entity_id
_entity_poly.type
_entity_poly.pdbx_seq_one_letter_code
_entity_poly.pdbx_strand_id
1 'polypeptide(L)'
;MSDKIKQEMNRIQIPNELHERAIIGVKNAKSEMTKRKNYLYKVVPLAVSIVFLSVGGYSVWNANHQSYENQNIVSSLDKNGVTIPAVELPKSGETAKMMPLFVYKGRIYTQSSTKIDPSQVKNLLDEKLGKTRAGLDEWSNQDDYAVEFASSIGEVDVYSVKGYQQEFRLMTYDLSSGYAEVYESLNGVTISSGSEIVEKLHLMNIAKAKSRTYDDWNNSTEKYTEINDKALLNSFVDALNDSIPYLREDVEAKLGNFQNNEQYKELTISLTDGTNVTLWVVKDGYISYGNALYFKIDHEVLMNLWNQMK
;
A
#
# COMPACT_ATOMS: atom_id res chain seq x y z
N MET A 1 37.81 -2.97 18.66
CA MET A 1 37.72 -4.31 19.29
C MET A 1 39.13 -4.70 19.73
N SER A 2 39.34 -4.94 21.03
CA SER A 2 40.68 -5.16 21.60
C SER A 2 41.30 -6.47 21.06
N ASP A 3 42.61 -6.49 20.81
CA ASP A 3 43.35 -7.67 20.32
C ASP A 3 43.20 -8.90 21.25
N LYS A 4 42.89 -8.66 22.52
CA LYS A 4 42.58 -9.69 23.51
C LYS A 4 41.30 -10.49 23.16
N ILE A 5 40.31 -9.83 22.56
CA ILE A 5 39.03 -10.46 22.18
C ILE A 5 39.23 -11.36 20.95
N LYS A 6 40.05 -10.92 19.98
CA LYS A 6 40.40 -11.73 18.80
C LYS A 6 41.19 -13.00 19.16
N GLN A 7 42.10 -12.90 20.14
CA GLN A 7 42.85 -14.07 20.62
C GLN A 7 41.96 -15.11 21.32
N GLU A 8 40.98 -14.68 22.11
CA GLU A 8 40.06 -15.60 22.80
C GLU A 8 39.04 -16.23 21.84
N MET A 9 38.57 -15.50 20.82
CA MET A 9 37.71 -16.10 19.78
C MET A 9 38.41 -17.21 18.99
N ASN A 10 39.71 -17.06 18.73
CA ASN A 10 40.50 -18.07 18.00
C ASN A 10 40.84 -19.31 18.84
N ARG A 11 40.57 -19.29 20.16
CA ARG A 11 40.72 -20.47 21.05
C ARG A 11 39.49 -21.36 21.10
N ILE A 12 38.35 -20.88 20.59
CA ILE A 12 37.11 -21.67 20.55
C ILE A 12 37.23 -22.69 19.42
N GLN A 13 37.69 -23.89 19.73
CA GLN A 13 37.62 -25.02 18.79
C GLN A 13 36.14 -25.43 18.66
N ILE A 14 35.56 -25.16 17.49
CA ILE A 14 34.23 -25.67 17.15
C ILE A 14 34.33 -27.19 17.07
N PRO A 15 33.58 -27.96 17.87
CA PRO A 15 33.60 -29.42 17.81
C PRO A 15 33.32 -29.88 16.37
N ASN A 16 34.13 -30.80 15.85
CA ASN A 16 34.00 -31.30 14.47
C ASN A 16 32.58 -31.80 14.16
N GLU A 17 31.87 -32.32 15.17
CA GLU A 17 30.48 -32.77 15.07
C GLU A 17 29.49 -31.63 14.75
N LEU A 18 29.71 -30.42 15.29
CA LEU A 18 28.90 -29.24 14.97
C LEU A 18 29.19 -28.72 13.56
N HIS A 19 30.45 -28.81 13.11
CA HIS A 19 30.84 -28.46 11.76
C HIS A 19 30.25 -29.43 10.72
N GLU A 20 30.31 -30.74 11.00
CA GLU A 20 29.72 -31.77 10.14
C GLU A 20 28.19 -31.67 10.09
N ARG A 21 27.52 -31.44 11.24
CA ARG A 21 26.07 -31.20 11.25
C ARG A 21 25.68 -29.94 10.48
N ALA A 22 26.49 -28.89 10.52
CA ALA A 22 26.26 -27.69 9.71
C ALA A 22 26.44 -27.97 8.21
N ILE A 23 27.46 -28.73 7.81
CA ILE A 23 27.68 -29.13 6.41
C ILE A 23 26.54 -30.03 5.91
N ILE A 24 26.12 -31.02 6.70
CA ILE A 24 25.02 -31.92 6.38
C ILE A 24 23.69 -31.13 6.32
N GLY A 25 23.46 -30.20 7.25
CA GLY A 25 22.29 -29.31 7.24
C GLY A 25 22.23 -28.45 5.99
N VAL A 26 23.35 -27.83 5.59
CA VAL A 26 23.44 -27.03 4.36
C VAL A 26 23.27 -27.90 3.11
N LYS A 27 23.82 -29.11 3.09
CA LYS A 27 23.68 -30.05 1.97
C LYS A 27 22.24 -30.57 1.85
N ASN A 28 21.57 -30.85 2.96
CA ASN A 28 20.17 -31.24 3.01
C ASN A 28 19.26 -30.09 2.56
N ALA A 29 19.50 -28.86 3.06
CA ALA A 29 18.78 -27.66 2.62
C ALA A 29 18.97 -27.37 1.13
N LYS A 30 20.18 -27.53 0.57
CA LYS A 30 20.43 -27.43 -0.88
C LYS A 30 19.72 -28.54 -1.66
N SER A 31 19.69 -29.76 -1.14
CA SER A 31 19.01 -30.88 -1.80
C SER A 31 17.49 -30.73 -1.80
N GLU A 32 16.91 -30.19 -0.73
CA GLU A 32 15.50 -29.84 -0.63
C GLU A 32 15.14 -28.66 -1.54
N MET A 33 15.98 -27.62 -1.61
CA MET A 33 15.84 -26.55 -2.59
C MET A 33 15.88 -27.06 -4.04
N THR A 34 16.78 -28.01 -4.34
CA THR A 34 16.93 -28.56 -5.70
C THR A 34 15.76 -29.50 -6.08
N LYS A 35 15.24 -30.28 -5.12
CA LYS A 35 14.02 -31.09 -5.30
C LYS A 35 12.77 -30.20 -5.49
N ARG A 36 12.67 -29.09 -4.76
CA ARG A 36 11.64 -28.05 -5.01
C ARG A 36 11.78 -27.44 -6.41
N LYS A 37 13.02 -27.16 -6.84
CA LYS A 37 13.32 -26.61 -8.17
C LYS A 37 12.78 -27.50 -9.31
N ASN A 38 12.93 -28.82 -9.21
CA ASN A 38 12.47 -29.74 -10.26
C ASN A 38 10.95 -29.98 -10.29
N TYR A 39 10.23 -29.74 -9.20
CA TYR A 39 8.76 -29.75 -9.22
C TYR A 39 8.18 -28.43 -9.76
N LEU A 40 8.87 -27.32 -9.51
CA LEU A 40 8.52 -25.98 -10.01
C LEU A 40 8.81 -25.75 -11.51
N TYR A 41 9.67 -26.53 -12.17
CA TYR A 41 9.88 -26.39 -13.63
C TYR A 41 8.74 -26.95 -14.51
N LYS A 42 7.69 -27.55 -13.93
CA LYS A 42 6.45 -27.90 -14.65
C LYS A 42 5.27 -26.99 -14.35
N VAL A 43 5.44 -25.97 -13.51
CA VAL A 43 4.42 -24.96 -13.20
C VAL A 43 5.11 -23.60 -13.15
N VAL A 44 4.93 -22.80 -14.20
CA VAL A 44 5.45 -21.43 -14.33
C VAL A 44 5.29 -20.67 -13.00
N PRO A 45 6.37 -20.27 -12.29
CA PRO A 45 6.21 -19.53 -11.05
C PRO A 45 6.18 -18.04 -11.35
N LEU A 46 4.98 -17.45 -11.27
CA LEU A 46 4.83 -16.05 -10.94
C LEU A 46 5.36 -15.84 -9.51
N ALA A 47 6.20 -14.82 -9.34
CA ALA A 47 6.70 -14.41 -8.05
C ALA A 47 5.52 -14.05 -7.13
N VAL A 48 5.31 -14.86 -6.09
CA VAL A 48 4.38 -14.52 -5.00
C VAL A 48 5.08 -13.47 -4.13
N SER A 49 5.00 -12.23 -4.56
CA SER A 49 5.43 -11.08 -3.78
C SER A 49 4.25 -10.67 -2.90
N ILE A 50 4.16 -11.23 -1.69
CA ILE A 50 3.31 -10.66 -0.64
C ILE A 50 4.01 -9.37 -0.19
N VAL A 51 3.77 -8.27 -0.92
CA VAL A 51 4.20 -6.93 -0.49
C VAL A 51 2.96 -6.26 0.10
N PHE A 52 2.80 -6.33 1.42
CA PHE A 52 1.81 -5.51 2.11
C PHE A 52 2.32 -4.08 2.18
N LEU A 53 2.12 -3.32 1.08
CA LEU A 53 2.37 -1.88 1.06
C LEU A 53 1.13 -1.17 1.58
N SER A 54 1.09 -1.02 2.90
CA SER A 54 0.28 0.02 3.54
C SER A 54 1.22 1.04 4.18
N VAL A 55 0.68 2.22 4.47
CA VAL A 55 1.37 3.52 4.61
C VAL A 55 2.70 3.53 5.40
N GLY A 56 2.95 2.61 6.34
CA GLY A 56 4.24 2.50 7.03
C GLY A 56 5.38 1.78 6.26
N GLY A 57 5.08 1.01 5.20
CA GLY A 57 6.10 0.34 4.36
C GLY A 57 6.78 1.28 3.35
N TYR A 58 6.11 2.38 3.03
CA TYR A 58 6.55 3.43 2.11
C TYR A 58 7.27 4.60 2.79
N SER A 59 7.24 4.72 4.13
CA SER A 59 7.90 5.84 4.86
C SER A 59 9.42 5.89 4.70
N VAL A 60 10.03 4.88 4.06
CA VAL A 60 11.49 4.86 3.80
C VAL A 60 11.87 5.50 2.46
N TRP A 61 10.91 5.88 1.61
CA TRP A 61 11.23 6.35 0.25
C TRP A 61 11.44 7.87 0.08
N ASN A 62 11.54 8.66 1.16
CA ASN A 62 12.01 10.05 0.98
C ASN A 62 12.83 10.66 2.12
N ALA A 63 13.44 9.82 2.97
CA ALA A 63 14.38 10.29 3.98
C ALA A 63 15.82 9.98 3.55
N ASN A 64 16.37 10.75 2.58
CA ASN A 64 17.80 11.10 2.58
C ASN A 64 18.17 12.18 1.55
N HIS A 65 18.46 13.37 2.10
CA HIS A 65 19.49 14.32 1.69
C HIS A 65 19.52 14.81 0.23
N GLN A 66 18.66 15.78 -0.08
CA GLN A 66 19.08 16.90 -0.91
C GLN A 66 19.24 18.15 -0.04
N SER A 67 20.44 18.73 -0.11
CA SER A 67 20.77 20.04 0.42
C SER A 67 19.73 21.06 -0.02
N TYR A 68 19.03 21.66 0.93
CA TYR A 68 18.10 22.75 0.68
C TYR A 68 18.88 23.98 0.22
N GLU A 69 19.07 24.12 -1.09
CA GLU A 69 19.19 25.46 -1.66
C GLU A 69 17.78 26.05 -1.78
N ASN A 70 17.63 27.23 -1.17
CA ASN A 70 16.42 28.04 -1.19
C ASN A 70 15.89 28.22 -2.61
N GLN A 71 14.90 27.42 -2.99
CA GLN A 71 13.91 27.83 -3.96
C GLN A 71 12.60 28.04 -3.21
N ASN A 72 12.08 29.26 -3.29
CA ASN A 72 10.77 29.64 -2.77
C ASN A 72 9.71 28.79 -3.46
N ILE A 73 9.36 27.64 -2.89
CA ILE A 73 8.15 26.92 -3.26
C ILE A 73 7.01 27.62 -2.55
N VAL A 74 6.43 28.58 -3.27
CA VAL A 74 5.17 29.19 -2.93
C VAL A 74 4.14 28.06 -2.83
N SER A 75 3.68 27.77 -1.62
CA SER A 75 2.49 26.97 -1.39
C SER A 75 1.30 27.74 -1.96
N SER A 76 1.01 27.56 -3.24
CA SER A 76 -0.27 27.97 -3.78
C SER A 76 -1.29 26.95 -3.29
N LEU A 77 -1.89 27.23 -2.13
CA LEU A 77 -3.27 26.83 -1.89
C LEU A 77 -4.13 27.56 -2.94
N ASP A 78 -4.06 27.09 -4.18
CA ASP A 78 -5.03 27.46 -5.18
C ASP A 78 -6.34 26.78 -4.78
N LYS A 79 -7.44 27.51 -4.86
CA LYS A 79 -8.81 26.99 -4.63
C LYS A 79 -9.23 25.89 -5.62
N ASN A 80 -8.28 25.33 -6.37
CA ASN A 80 -8.47 24.37 -7.45
C ASN A 80 -8.10 22.93 -7.05
N GLY A 81 -7.65 22.69 -5.81
CA GLY A 81 -7.29 21.35 -5.32
C GLY A 81 -5.80 21.08 -5.25
N VAL A 82 -5.45 19.81 -5.03
CA VAL A 82 -4.07 19.31 -5.08
C VAL A 82 -3.88 18.43 -6.31
N THR A 83 -2.79 18.68 -7.04
CA THR A 83 -2.41 17.82 -8.17
C THR A 83 -1.44 16.76 -7.68
N ILE A 84 -1.85 15.50 -7.79
CA ILE A 84 -1.00 14.38 -7.44
C ILE A 84 0.01 14.20 -8.58
N PRO A 85 1.32 14.27 -8.31
CA PRO A 85 2.33 14.06 -9.33
C PRO A 85 2.11 12.75 -10.08
N ALA A 86 2.50 12.72 -11.35
CA ALA A 86 2.62 11.46 -12.06
C ALA A 86 3.67 10.59 -11.34
N VAL A 87 3.47 9.28 -11.33
CA VAL A 87 4.48 8.37 -10.78
C VAL A 87 5.71 8.44 -11.70
N GLU A 88 6.79 8.98 -11.19
CA GLU A 88 8.11 8.94 -11.81
C GLU A 88 8.95 7.85 -11.17
N LEU A 89 9.72 7.11 -11.98
CA LEU A 89 10.65 6.13 -11.45
C LEU A 89 11.90 6.80 -10.85
N PRO A 90 12.48 6.20 -9.79
CA PRO A 90 13.76 6.66 -9.28
C PRO A 90 14.83 6.58 -10.36
N LYS A 91 15.74 7.55 -10.35
CA LYS A 91 16.90 7.54 -11.25
C LYS A 91 17.83 6.38 -10.85
N SER A 92 18.47 5.77 -11.84
CA SER A 92 19.35 4.61 -11.67
C SER A 92 20.34 4.79 -10.50
N GLY A 93 20.36 3.85 -9.56
CA GLY A 93 21.29 3.82 -8.42
C GLY A 93 20.66 4.02 -7.05
N GLU A 94 19.37 4.34 -6.97
CA GLU A 94 18.61 4.38 -5.73
C GLU A 94 17.99 3.00 -5.42
N THR A 95 17.96 2.60 -4.14
CA THR A 95 17.25 1.37 -3.71
C THR A 95 15.75 1.56 -3.89
N ALA A 96 15.24 1.22 -5.06
CA ALA A 96 13.82 1.24 -5.37
C ALA A 96 13.14 0.02 -4.75
N LYS A 97 12.10 0.23 -3.93
CA LYS A 97 11.14 -0.83 -3.63
C LYS A 97 10.13 -0.85 -4.78
N MET A 98 10.10 -1.94 -5.54
CA MET A 98 9.18 -2.07 -6.67
C MET A 98 7.72 -1.97 -6.20
N MET A 99 7.00 -0.96 -6.69
CA MET A 99 5.57 -0.76 -6.43
C MET A 99 4.77 -1.71 -7.34
N PRO A 100 3.88 -2.56 -6.81
CA PRO A 100 2.96 -3.35 -7.62
C PRO A 100 2.03 -2.43 -8.43
N LEU A 101 2.15 -2.50 -9.75
CA LEU A 101 1.40 -1.64 -10.67
C LEU A 101 1.23 -2.26 -12.05
N PHE A 102 0.33 -1.67 -12.84
CA PHE A 102 0.24 -1.87 -14.28
C PHE A 102 -0.28 -0.62 -15.00
N VAL A 103 -0.03 -0.56 -16.30
CA VAL A 103 -0.50 0.51 -17.19
C VAL A 103 -1.78 0.10 -17.89
N TYR A 104 -2.79 0.98 -17.92
CA TYR A 104 -3.99 0.80 -18.72
C TYR A 104 -4.54 2.16 -19.20
N LYS A 105 -4.80 2.28 -20.50
CA LYS A 105 -5.22 3.50 -21.20
C LYS A 105 -4.37 4.72 -20.83
N GLY A 106 -3.06 4.52 -20.76
CA GLY A 106 -2.09 5.58 -20.40
C GLY A 106 -2.12 6.01 -18.94
N ARG A 107 -2.84 5.30 -18.06
CA ARG A 107 -2.86 5.53 -16.61
C ARG A 107 -2.07 4.44 -15.90
N ILE A 108 -1.43 4.80 -14.79
CA ILE A 108 -0.74 3.85 -13.91
C ILE A 108 -1.67 3.52 -12.75
N TYR A 109 -2.03 2.24 -12.63
CA TYR A 109 -2.80 1.71 -11.52
C TYR A 109 -1.84 1.06 -10.53
N THR A 110 -1.85 1.55 -9.29
CA THR A 110 -1.01 1.03 -8.20
C THR A 110 -1.85 0.19 -7.26
N GLN A 111 -1.27 -0.87 -6.69
CA GLN A 111 -1.99 -1.71 -5.75
C GLN A 111 -2.53 -0.88 -4.57
N SER A 112 -3.81 -1.07 -4.29
CA SER A 112 -4.51 -0.41 -3.19
C SER A 112 -4.46 -1.28 -1.93
N SER A 113 -4.55 -0.63 -0.77
CA SER A 113 -4.86 -1.34 0.48
C SER A 113 -6.33 -1.79 0.56
N THR A 114 -7.19 -1.32 -0.35
CA THR A 114 -8.57 -1.78 -0.46
C THR A 114 -8.62 -3.29 -0.76
N LYS A 115 -9.42 -4.03 -0.01
CA LYS A 115 -9.62 -5.47 -0.19
C LYS A 115 -11.06 -5.78 -0.56
N ILE A 116 -11.29 -6.89 -1.25
CA ILE A 116 -12.63 -7.41 -1.53
C ILE A 116 -12.84 -8.65 -0.68
N ASP A 117 -14.00 -8.78 -0.05
CA ASP A 117 -14.41 -10.03 0.58
C ASP A 117 -14.37 -11.17 -0.47
N PRO A 118 -13.63 -12.28 -0.23
CA PRO A 118 -13.52 -13.37 -1.19
C PRO A 118 -14.87 -13.90 -1.71
N SER A 119 -15.92 -13.86 -0.90
CA SER A 119 -17.27 -14.27 -1.28
C SER A 119 -17.96 -13.30 -2.26
N GLN A 120 -17.51 -12.04 -2.32
CA GLN A 120 -18.10 -10.96 -3.13
C GLN A 120 -17.30 -10.67 -4.42
N VAL A 121 -16.09 -11.21 -4.57
CA VAL A 121 -15.22 -10.98 -5.75
C VAL A 121 -15.97 -11.21 -7.06
N LYS A 122 -16.70 -12.32 -7.19
CA LYS A 122 -17.45 -12.63 -8.42
C LYS A 122 -18.61 -11.67 -8.69
N ASN A 123 -19.18 -11.06 -7.65
CA ASN A 123 -20.26 -10.09 -7.80
C ASN A 123 -19.73 -8.75 -8.33
N LEU A 124 -18.52 -8.38 -7.92
CA LEU A 124 -17.82 -7.17 -8.33
C LEU A 124 -17.02 -7.33 -9.63
N LEU A 125 -16.73 -8.55 -10.06
CA LEU A 125 -16.13 -8.81 -11.37
C LEU A 125 -17.07 -8.36 -12.50
N ASP A 126 -16.52 -7.64 -13.47
CA ASP A 126 -17.25 -7.16 -14.64
C ASP A 126 -16.49 -7.50 -15.94
N GLU A 127 -16.21 -6.55 -16.83
CA GLU A 127 -15.58 -6.79 -18.12
C GLU A 127 -14.09 -7.15 -17.96
N LYS A 128 -13.63 -8.19 -18.67
CA LYS A 128 -12.20 -8.47 -18.84
C LYS A 128 -11.59 -7.44 -19.78
N LEU A 129 -10.70 -6.61 -19.27
CA LEU A 129 -10.05 -5.53 -20.02
C LEU A 129 -8.80 -6.00 -20.76
N GLY A 130 -8.11 -7.00 -20.20
CA GLY A 130 -6.90 -7.55 -20.81
C GLY A 130 -6.11 -8.43 -19.87
N LYS A 131 -4.81 -8.54 -20.14
CA LYS A 131 -3.85 -9.31 -19.35
C LYS A 131 -2.57 -8.49 -19.21
N THR A 132 -2.09 -8.33 -17.99
CA THR A 132 -0.81 -7.67 -17.73
C THR A 132 0.33 -8.42 -18.40
N ARG A 133 1.39 -7.68 -18.73
CA ARG A 133 2.63 -8.18 -19.33
C ARG A 133 3.76 -7.85 -18.36
N ALA A 134 4.48 -8.89 -17.93
CA ALA A 134 5.71 -8.69 -17.18
C ALA A 134 6.67 -7.82 -18.00
N GLY A 135 7.44 -6.96 -17.33
CA GLY A 135 8.45 -6.16 -18.01
C GLY A 135 8.84 -4.88 -17.29
N LEU A 136 8.07 -4.44 -16.28
CA LEU A 136 8.47 -3.32 -15.45
C LEU A 136 9.26 -3.84 -14.24
N ASP A 137 10.52 -3.44 -14.17
CA ASP A 137 11.42 -3.62 -13.04
C ASP A 137 11.99 -2.26 -12.56
N GLU A 138 12.86 -2.31 -11.55
CA GLU A 138 13.49 -1.13 -10.94
C GLU A 138 14.38 -0.30 -11.90
N TRP A 139 14.63 -0.79 -13.11
CA TRP A 139 15.49 -0.18 -14.13
C TRP A 139 14.74 0.25 -15.39
N SER A 140 13.42 0.11 -15.39
CA SER A 140 12.57 0.52 -16.52
C SER A 140 12.69 2.02 -16.76
N ASN A 141 12.58 2.43 -18.01
CA ASN A 141 12.51 3.83 -18.39
C ASN A 141 11.05 4.28 -18.56
N GLN A 142 10.82 5.58 -18.76
CA GLN A 142 9.48 6.13 -18.90
C GLN A 142 8.71 5.60 -20.12
N ASP A 143 9.40 5.24 -21.21
CA ASP A 143 8.78 4.72 -22.42
C ASP A 143 8.22 3.30 -22.20
N ASP A 144 8.81 2.53 -21.28
CA ASP A 144 8.29 1.21 -20.90
C ASP A 144 6.90 1.32 -20.25
N TYR A 145 6.58 2.44 -19.60
CA TYR A 145 5.26 2.75 -19.04
C TYR A 145 4.26 3.29 -20.07
N ALA A 146 4.69 3.58 -21.31
CA ALA A 146 3.77 3.91 -22.40
C ALA A 146 3.16 2.64 -23.04
N VAL A 147 3.64 1.46 -22.67
CA VAL A 147 3.14 0.18 -23.18
C VAL A 147 1.91 -0.26 -22.40
N GLU A 148 0.79 -0.38 -23.11
CA GLU A 148 -0.47 -0.87 -22.54
C GLU A 148 -0.27 -2.24 -21.88
N PHE A 149 -0.75 -2.38 -20.64
CA PHE A 149 -0.61 -3.56 -19.79
C PHE A 149 0.81 -3.90 -19.32
N ALA A 150 1.82 -3.05 -19.53
CA ALA A 150 3.11 -3.22 -18.86
C ALA A 150 2.92 -3.23 -17.34
N SER A 151 3.58 -4.16 -16.63
CA SER A 151 3.38 -4.38 -15.20
C SER A 151 4.63 -4.83 -14.46
N SER A 152 4.62 -4.58 -13.15
CA SER A 152 5.59 -5.12 -12.18
C SER A 152 5.07 -6.36 -11.43
N ILE A 153 3.83 -6.77 -11.71
CA ILE A 153 3.11 -7.85 -11.00
C ILE A 153 3.06 -9.17 -11.78
N GLY A 154 3.80 -9.25 -12.89
CA GLY A 154 3.76 -10.38 -13.81
C GLY A 154 2.48 -10.40 -14.65
N GLU A 155 2.15 -11.58 -15.21
CA GLU A 155 1.00 -11.78 -16.08
C GLU A 155 -0.24 -12.25 -15.32
N VAL A 156 -1.29 -11.43 -15.30
CA VAL A 156 -2.58 -11.72 -14.68
C VAL A 156 -3.69 -11.01 -15.45
N ASP A 157 -4.89 -11.59 -15.45
CA ASP A 157 -6.04 -10.96 -16.10
C ASP A 157 -6.52 -9.74 -15.30
N VAL A 158 -6.84 -8.66 -16.03
CA VAL A 158 -7.34 -7.39 -15.49
C VAL A 158 -8.80 -7.21 -15.87
N TYR A 159 -9.61 -6.76 -14.91
CA TYR A 159 -11.05 -6.58 -15.06
C TYR A 159 -11.49 -5.19 -14.56
N SER A 160 -12.58 -4.67 -15.12
CA SER A 160 -13.34 -3.59 -14.49
C SER A 160 -14.00 -4.09 -13.21
N VAL A 161 -14.20 -3.17 -12.26
CA VAL A 161 -14.93 -3.44 -11.02
C VAL A 161 -16.34 -2.88 -11.15
N LYS A 162 -17.35 -3.74 -11.04
CA LYS A 162 -18.76 -3.37 -11.17
C LYS A 162 -19.11 -2.22 -10.20
N GLY A 163 -19.69 -1.17 -10.75
CA GLY A 163 -20.09 0.02 -10.00
C GLY A 163 -19.00 1.07 -9.85
N TYR A 164 -17.73 0.78 -10.17
CA TYR A 164 -16.63 1.74 -10.07
C TYR A 164 -16.19 2.26 -11.44
N GLN A 165 -15.72 3.51 -11.48
CA GLN A 165 -15.14 4.12 -12.68
C GLN A 165 -13.82 3.42 -13.04
N GLN A 166 -13.70 2.96 -14.30
CA GLN A 166 -12.49 2.28 -14.77
C GLN A 166 -11.24 3.16 -14.64
N GLU A 167 -11.39 4.47 -14.80
CA GLU A 167 -10.32 5.48 -14.69
C GLU A 167 -9.75 5.60 -13.27
N PHE A 168 -10.49 5.11 -12.26
CA PHE A 168 -10.08 5.13 -10.86
C PHE A 168 -9.70 3.74 -10.37
N ARG A 169 -10.55 2.72 -10.54
CA ARG A 169 -10.37 1.42 -9.91
C ARG A 169 -10.53 0.26 -10.88
N LEU A 170 -9.54 -0.61 -10.87
CA LEU A 170 -9.51 -1.88 -11.58
C LEU A 170 -9.17 -3.00 -10.60
N MET A 171 -9.35 -4.25 -11.03
CA MET A 171 -8.92 -5.41 -10.25
C MET A 171 -8.19 -6.43 -11.11
N THR A 172 -7.24 -7.12 -10.51
CA THR A 172 -6.74 -8.38 -11.06
C THR A 172 -7.55 -9.52 -10.45
N TYR A 173 -7.75 -10.59 -11.22
CA TYR A 173 -8.40 -11.79 -10.70
C TYR A 173 -7.83 -13.04 -11.36
N ASP A 174 -7.24 -13.91 -10.55
CA ASP A 174 -6.78 -15.21 -10.99
C ASP A 174 -7.90 -16.24 -10.77
N LEU A 175 -8.49 -16.70 -11.88
CA LEU A 175 -9.55 -17.70 -11.89
C LEU A 175 -9.15 -19.04 -11.26
N SER A 176 -7.85 -19.37 -11.25
CA SER A 176 -7.36 -20.64 -10.73
C SER A 176 -7.24 -20.65 -9.20
N SER A 177 -6.76 -19.55 -8.61
CA SER A 177 -6.62 -19.39 -7.17
C SER A 177 -7.82 -18.72 -6.50
N GLY A 178 -8.65 -18.02 -7.28
CA GLY A 178 -9.71 -17.14 -6.76
C GLY A 178 -9.16 -15.87 -6.09
N TYR A 179 -7.87 -15.56 -6.29
CA TYR A 179 -7.23 -14.40 -5.69
C TYR A 179 -7.53 -13.13 -6.48
N ALA A 180 -7.97 -12.09 -5.78
CA ALA A 180 -8.28 -10.78 -6.34
C ALA A 180 -7.53 -9.69 -5.61
N GLU A 181 -7.03 -8.71 -6.35
CA GLU A 181 -6.39 -7.51 -5.82
C GLU A 181 -6.96 -6.27 -6.50
N VAL A 182 -7.07 -5.19 -5.73
CA VAL A 182 -7.58 -3.90 -6.21
C VAL A 182 -6.41 -2.99 -6.56
N TYR A 183 -6.52 -2.32 -7.70
CA TYR A 183 -5.55 -1.33 -8.14
C TYR A 183 -6.26 -0.01 -8.45
N GLU A 184 -5.66 1.09 -8.00
CA GLU A 184 -6.25 2.42 -8.09
C GLU A 184 -5.30 3.40 -8.79
N SER A 185 -5.87 4.28 -9.61
CA SER A 185 -5.16 5.34 -10.31
C SER A 185 -5.52 6.70 -9.70
N LEU A 186 -4.63 7.21 -8.85
CA LEU A 186 -4.67 8.59 -8.35
C LEU A 186 -3.55 9.45 -8.96
N ASN A 187 -2.77 8.90 -9.89
CA ASN A 187 -1.55 9.53 -10.38
C ASN A 187 -1.89 10.53 -11.49
N GLY A 188 -1.29 11.72 -11.46
CA GLY A 188 -1.50 12.74 -12.49
C GLY A 188 -2.92 13.31 -12.55
N VAL A 189 -3.69 13.22 -11.45
CA VAL A 189 -5.03 13.83 -11.34
C VAL A 189 -5.02 14.94 -10.29
N THR A 190 -5.87 15.93 -10.50
CA THR A 190 -6.17 16.96 -9.51
C THR A 190 -7.38 16.54 -8.71
N ILE A 191 -7.26 16.52 -7.38
CA ILE A 191 -8.37 16.31 -6.44
C ILE A 191 -8.70 17.65 -5.82
N SER A 192 -9.93 18.14 -6.03
CA SER A 192 -10.36 19.47 -5.57
C SER A 192 -10.98 19.45 -4.18
N SER A 193 -11.57 18.34 -3.77
CA SER A 193 -12.25 18.17 -2.49
C SER A 193 -12.23 16.71 -2.02
N GLY A 194 -12.51 16.50 -0.73
CA GLY A 194 -12.70 15.16 -0.18
C GLY A 194 -13.91 14.42 -0.77
N SER A 195 -14.93 15.14 -1.24
CA SER A 195 -16.12 14.56 -1.88
C SER A 195 -15.77 13.69 -3.10
N GLU A 196 -14.75 14.07 -3.87
CA GLU A 196 -14.29 13.25 -5.00
C GLU A 196 -13.76 11.89 -4.56
N ILE A 197 -13.04 11.83 -3.44
CA ILE A 197 -12.53 10.56 -2.90
C ILE A 197 -13.66 9.78 -2.23
N VAL A 198 -14.56 10.43 -1.49
CA VAL A 198 -15.75 9.81 -0.90
C VAL A 198 -16.62 9.16 -1.97
N GLU A 199 -16.82 9.83 -3.11
CA GLU A 199 -17.53 9.30 -4.27
C GLU A 199 -16.77 8.13 -4.90
N LYS A 200 -15.50 8.32 -5.28
CA LYS A 200 -14.69 7.27 -5.93
C LYS A 200 -14.59 5.98 -5.11
N LEU A 201 -14.57 6.11 -3.79
CA LEU A 201 -14.51 5.00 -2.85
C LEU A 201 -15.88 4.46 -2.42
N HIS A 202 -16.98 5.10 -2.81
CA HIS A 202 -18.35 4.81 -2.35
C HIS A 202 -18.52 4.83 -0.82
N LEU A 203 -17.82 5.72 -0.13
CA LEU A 203 -17.83 5.76 1.34
C LEU A 203 -19.20 6.10 1.94
N MET A 204 -20.17 6.58 1.17
CA MET A 204 -21.55 6.76 1.65
C MET A 204 -22.28 5.43 1.92
N ASN A 205 -21.75 4.30 1.42
CA ASN A 205 -22.35 2.97 1.54
C ASN A 205 -21.73 2.13 2.68
N ILE A 206 -21.40 2.76 3.82
CA ILE A 206 -20.81 2.05 4.96
C ILE A 206 -21.76 0.99 5.51
N ALA A 207 -21.27 -0.23 5.62
CA ALA A 207 -21.94 -1.29 6.38
C ALA A 207 -21.46 -1.32 7.83
N LYS A 208 -20.13 -1.30 8.04
CA LYS A 208 -19.46 -1.33 9.35
C LYS A 208 -18.04 -0.80 9.23
N ALA A 209 -17.41 -0.49 10.36
CA ALA A 209 -16.00 -0.14 10.40
C ALA A 209 -15.30 -0.81 11.57
N LYS A 210 -14.00 -1.01 11.43
CA LYS A 210 -13.11 -1.51 12.48
C LYS A 210 -11.78 -0.79 12.42
N SER A 211 -11.08 -0.76 13.53
CA SER A 211 -9.77 -0.14 13.62
C SER A 211 -8.75 -1.10 14.22
N ARG A 212 -7.47 -0.82 14.00
CA ARG A 212 -6.37 -1.46 14.73
C ARG A 212 -5.25 -0.47 15.01
N THR A 213 -4.46 -0.78 16.02
CA THR A 213 -3.29 0.04 16.39
C THR A 213 -2.19 -0.05 15.34
N TYR A 214 -1.27 0.91 15.36
CA TYR A 214 -0.08 0.89 14.50
C TYR A 214 0.76 -0.37 14.74
N ASP A 215 0.99 -0.75 16.00
CA ASP A 215 1.77 -1.93 16.33
C ASP A 215 1.08 -3.23 15.90
N ASP A 216 -0.24 -3.35 16.09
CA ASP A 216 -0.99 -4.52 15.62
C ASP A 216 -0.87 -4.63 14.09
N TRP A 217 -0.97 -3.51 13.38
CA TRP A 217 -0.71 -3.46 11.94
C TRP A 217 0.72 -3.89 11.59
N ASN A 218 1.73 -3.28 12.22
CA ASN A 218 3.15 -3.48 11.92
C ASN A 218 3.60 -4.92 12.22
N ASN A 219 3.01 -5.53 13.24
CA ASN A 219 3.26 -6.92 13.63
C ASN A 219 2.29 -7.92 12.97
N SER A 220 1.50 -7.50 11.97
CA SER A 220 0.54 -8.36 11.26
C SER A 220 -0.43 -9.09 12.19
N THR A 221 -0.80 -8.45 13.30
CA THR A 221 -1.72 -8.96 14.30
C THR A 221 -3.15 -8.55 13.92
N GLU A 222 -4.05 -9.54 13.86
CA GLU A 222 -5.46 -9.35 13.49
C GLU A 222 -6.34 -8.97 14.70
N LYS A 223 -5.86 -8.02 15.51
CA LYS A 223 -6.60 -7.50 16.66
C LYS A 223 -7.31 -6.22 16.26
N TYR A 224 -8.63 -6.30 16.09
CA TYR A 224 -9.45 -5.18 15.65
C TYR A 224 -10.43 -4.73 16.74
N THR A 225 -10.67 -3.43 16.79
CA THR A 225 -11.73 -2.79 17.57
C THR A 225 -12.85 -2.36 16.61
N GLU A 226 -14.04 -2.98 16.76
CA GLU A 226 -15.23 -2.68 15.96
C GLU A 226 -15.82 -1.31 16.34
N ILE A 227 -16.26 -0.56 15.34
CA ILE A 227 -16.93 0.74 15.48
C ILE A 227 -18.36 0.56 14.98
N ASN A 228 -19.30 0.42 15.91
CA ASN A 228 -20.71 0.12 15.60
C ASN A 228 -21.61 1.37 15.58
N ASP A 229 -21.09 2.53 15.97
CA ASP A 229 -21.84 3.79 15.97
C ASP A 229 -21.99 4.31 14.54
N LYS A 230 -23.14 4.03 13.92
CA LYS A 230 -23.44 4.46 12.55
C LYS A 230 -23.55 5.97 12.42
N ALA A 231 -24.06 6.68 13.43
CA ALA A 231 -24.21 8.13 13.35
C ALA A 231 -22.84 8.80 13.35
N LEU A 232 -21.91 8.28 14.15
CA LEU A 232 -20.52 8.70 14.15
C LEU A 232 -19.83 8.40 12.81
N LEU A 233 -20.00 7.21 12.25
CA LEU A 233 -19.39 6.85 10.96
C LEU A 233 -19.92 7.73 9.82
N ASN A 234 -21.23 8.02 9.80
CA ASN A 234 -21.79 8.94 8.81
C ASN A 234 -21.24 10.36 9.00
N SER A 235 -21.20 10.86 10.24
CA SER A 235 -20.63 12.18 10.54
C SER A 235 -19.16 12.28 10.12
N PHE A 236 -18.40 11.20 10.28
CA PHE A 236 -17.02 11.10 9.79
C PHE A 236 -16.95 11.19 8.26
N VAL A 237 -17.79 10.46 7.53
CA VAL A 237 -17.83 10.52 6.07
C VAL A 237 -18.26 11.90 5.58
N ASP A 238 -19.23 12.53 6.23
CA ASP A 238 -19.66 13.90 5.92
C ASP A 238 -18.50 14.90 6.12
N ALA A 239 -17.77 14.79 7.24
CA ALA A 239 -16.60 15.63 7.48
C ALA A 239 -15.47 15.37 6.48
N LEU A 240 -15.28 14.12 6.05
CA LEU A 240 -14.32 13.78 4.99
C LEU A 240 -14.80 14.31 3.63
N ASN A 241 -16.09 14.26 3.33
CA ASN A 241 -16.68 14.77 2.10
C ASN A 241 -16.42 16.28 1.93
N ASP A 242 -16.53 17.03 3.02
CA ASP A 242 -16.35 18.49 3.03
C ASP A 242 -14.88 18.94 3.18
N SER A 243 -13.96 17.97 3.30
CA SER A 243 -12.56 18.25 3.58
C SER A 243 -11.78 18.76 2.36
N ILE A 244 -10.66 19.42 2.66
CA ILE A 244 -9.69 19.87 1.65
C ILE A 244 -8.55 18.84 1.59
N PRO A 245 -8.17 18.39 0.38
CA PRO A 245 -7.05 17.48 0.21
C PRO A 245 -5.71 18.22 0.35
N TYR A 246 -4.69 17.49 0.79
CA TYR A 246 -3.30 17.89 0.92
C TYR A 246 -2.42 16.79 0.36
N LEU A 247 -1.27 17.16 -0.21
CA LEU A 247 -0.25 16.18 -0.56
C LEU A 247 0.41 15.64 0.71
N ARG A 248 0.79 14.35 0.68
CA ARG A 248 1.49 13.66 1.77
C ARG A 248 2.69 14.46 2.27
N GLU A 249 3.56 14.91 1.36
CA GLU A 249 4.79 15.63 1.69
C GLU A 249 4.55 16.95 2.45
N ASP A 250 3.48 17.66 2.12
CA ASP A 250 3.11 18.92 2.77
C ASP A 250 2.64 18.74 4.22
N VAL A 251 2.11 17.56 4.54
CA VAL A 251 1.56 17.24 5.85
C VAL A 251 2.59 16.52 6.71
N GLU A 252 3.19 15.43 6.21
CA GLU A 252 4.11 14.60 6.98
C GLU A 252 5.35 15.37 7.45
N ALA A 253 5.86 16.32 6.66
CA ALA A 253 6.95 17.20 7.06
C ALA A 253 6.68 18.02 8.34
N LYS A 254 5.39 18.20 8.70
CA LYS A 254 4.94 18.98 9.86
C LYS A 254 4.51 18.11 11.05
N LEU A 255 4.23 16.81 10.84
CA LEU A 255 3.69 15.91 11.86
C LEU A 255 4.77 15.28 12.76
N GLY A 256 6.05 15.42 12.42
CA GLY A 256 7.14 14.81 13.19
C GLY A 256 7.02 13.29 13.24
N ASN A 257 7.32 12.68 14.39
CA ASN A 257 7.20 11.22 14.57
C ASN A 257 5.78 10.82 15.00
N PHE A 258 4.87 10.70 14.04
CA PHE A 258 3.47 10.35 14.29
C PHE A 258 3.17 8.85 14.12
N GLN A 259 4.04 8.04 13.51
CA GLN A 259 3.78 6.62 13.23
C GLN A 259 3.94 5.75 14.49
N ASN A 260 2.97 5.84 15.40
CA ASN A 260 2.89 5.14 16.67
C ASN A 260 1.44 4.97 17.13
N ASN A 261 1.21 4.15 18.16
CA ASN A 261 -0.14 3.85 18.65
C ASN A 261 -0.89 5.07 19.21
N GLU A 262 -0.16 6.08 19.67
CA GLU A 262 -0.71 7.28 20.29
C GLU A 262 -1.26 8.28 19.27
N GLN A 263 -0.74 8.26 18.05
CA GLN A 263 -0.98 9.29 17.03
C GLN A 263 -1.49 8.74 15.69
N TYR A 264 -1.35 7.43 15.45
CA TYR A 264 -1.65 6.82 14.16
C TYR A 264 -2.34 5.46 14.27
N LYS A 265 -3.52 5.34 13.64
CA LYS A 265 -4.32 4.11 13.67
C LYS A 265 -4.92 3.80 12.31
N GLU A 266 -5.00 2.51 11.98
CA GLU A 266 -5.66 2.06 10.77
C GLU A 266 -7.18 2.00 11.00
N LEU A 267 -7.95 2.51 10.05
CA LEU A 267 -9.39 2.39 9.97
C LEU A 267 -9.75 1.60 8.71
N THR A 268 -10.42 0.46 8.88
CA THR A 268 -11.01 -0.31 7.79
C THR A 268 -12.51 -0.11 7.76
N ILE A 269 -13.03 0.37 6.64
CA ILE A 269 -14.46 0.60 6.40
C ILE A 269 -14.96 -0.49 5.43
N SER A 270 -15.84 -1.35 5.90
CA SER A 270 -16.51 -2.34 5.05
C SER A 270 -17.76 -1.71 4.43
N LEU A 271 -17.86 -1.77 3.10
CA LEU A 271 -18.99 -1.27 2.34
C LEU A 271 -20.01 -2.38 2.05
N THR A 272 -21.23 -2.00 1.69
CA THR A 272 -22.31 -2.95 1.40
C THR A 272 -22.06 -3.83 0.17
N ASP A 273 -21.13 -3.45 -0.70
CA ASP A 273 -20.76 -4.20 -1.91
C ASP A 273 -19.67 -5.26 -1.65
N GLY A 274 -19.15 -5.36 -0.42
CA GLY A 274 -18.09 -6.29 -0.03
C GLY A 274 -16.67 -5.75 -0.14
N THR A 275 -16.48 -4.50 -0.57
CA THR A 275 -15.18 -3.84 -0.52
C THR A 275 -14.85 -3.37 0.91
N ASN A 276 -13.56 -3.36 1.24
CA ASN A 276 -13.03 -2.93 2.52
C ASN A 276 -11.97 -1.87 2.26
N VAL A 277 -12.34 -0.61 2.47
CA VAL A 277 -11.47 0.54 2.25
C VAL A 277 -10.61 0.78 3.50
N THR A 278 -9.31 0.94 3.31
CA THR A 278 -8.38 1.27 4.41
C THR A 278 -8.00 2.74 4.36
N LEU A 279 -8.24 3.42 5.48
CA LEU A 279 -7.81 4.78 5.76
C LEU A 279 -6.89 4.77 6.98
N TRP A 280 -6.06 5.80 7.12
CA TRP A 280 -5.26 6.00 8.31
C TRP A 280 -5.67 7.28 9.02
N VAL A 281 -5.97 7.16 10.31
CA VAL A 281 -6.37 8.29 11.15
C VAL A 281 -5.13 8.80 11.87
N VAL A 282 -4.81 10.07 11.67
CA VAL A 282 -3.81 10.82 12.44
C VAL A 282 -4.53 11.68 13.46
N LYS A 283 -4.18 11.53 14.73
CA LYS A 283 -4.87 12.20 15.84
C LYS A 283 -4.88 13.73 15.74
N ASP A 284 -3.90 14.32 15.05
CA ASP A 284 -3.80 15.77 14.78
C ASP A 284 -4.82 16.31 13.75
N GLY A 285 -5.84 15.53 13.39
CA GLY A 285 -6.95 16.00 12.56
C GLY A 285 -6.89 15.57 11.09
N TYR A 286 -6.03 14.60 10.75
CA TYR A 286 -5.86 14.18 9.36
C TYR A 286 -6.29 12.73 9.10
N ILE A 287 -6.82 12.53 7.90
CA ILE A 287 -7.10 11.21 7.33
C ILE A 287 -6.18 11.01 6.13
N SER A 288 -5.39 9.94 6.14
CA SER A 288 -4.49 9.57 5.06
C SER A 288 -5.11 8.46 4.22
N TYR A 289 -5.06 8.61 2.90
CA TYR A 289 -5.57 7.66 1.94
C TYR A 289 -4.56 7.43 0.80
N GLY A 290 -4.35 6.16 0.47
CA GLY A 290 -3.38 5.74 -0.53
C GLY A 290 -1.96 6.19 -0.18
N ASN A 291 -1.19 6.53 -1.22
CA ASN A 291 0.20 6.96 -1.07
C ASN A 291 0.44 8.46 -1.25
N ALA A 292 -0.62 9.25 -1.49
CA ALA A 292 -0.47 10.62 -1.92
C ALA A 292 -1.28 11.64 -1.12
N LEU A 293 -2.39 11.24 -0.49
CA LEU A 293 -3.41 12.18 -0.02
C LEU A 293 -3.58 12.17 1.49
N TYR A 294 -3.71 13.38 2.02
CA TYR A 294 -4.17 13.68 3.36
C TYR A 294 -5.41 14.58 3.29
N PHE A 295 -6.33 14.41 4.20
CA PHE A 295 -7.54 15.21 4.33
C PHE A 295 -7.61 15.76 5.74
N LYS A 296 -7.72 17.08 5.87
CA LYS A 296 -7.96 17.69 7.18
C LYS A 296 -9.46 17.76 7.42
N ILE A 297 -9.92 17.09 8.47
CA ILE A 297 -11.33 17.08 8.86
C ILE A 297 -11.55 17.86 10.15
N ASP A 298 -12.82 18.09 10.49
CA ASP A 298 -13.18 18.72 11.76
C ASP A 298 -12.61 17.95 12.97
N HIS A 299 -12.04 18.69 13.92
CA HIS A 299 -11.33 18.11 15.05
C HIS A 299 -12.26 17.38 16.01
N GLU A 300 -13.47 17.89 16.23
CA GLU A 300 -14.43 17.26 17.13
C GLU A 300 -14.91 15.92 16.55
N VAL A 301 -15.25 15.90 15.25
CA VAL A 301 -15.61 14.66 14.55
C VAL A 301 -14.47 13.64 14.61
N LEU A 302 -13.24 14.06 14.34
CA LEU A 302 -12.08 13.18 14.39
C LEU A 302 -11.84 12.61 15.79
N MET A 303 -11.92 13.44 16.83
CA MET A 303 -11.70 12.98 18.21
C MET A 303 -12.80 12.04 18.68
N ASN A 304 -14.05 12.27 18.28
CA ASN A 304 -15.14 11.35 18.54
C ASN A 304 -14.89 9.98 17.90
N LEU A 305 -14.39 9.94 16.66
CA LEU A 305 -13.97 8.69 16.00
C LEU A 305 -12.78 8.06 16.72
N TRP A 306 -11.72 8.83 16.99
CA TRP A 306 -10.49 8.38 17.63
C TRP A 306 -10.75 7.67 18.96
N ASN A 307 -11.69 8.20 19.75
CA ASN A 307 -12.04 7.65 21.06
C ASN A 307 -12.75 6.28 20.97
N GLN A 308 -13.31 5.91 19.81
CA GLN A 308 -13.83 4.56 19.55
C GLN A 308 -12.73 3.59 19.10
N MET A 309 -11.60 4.08 18.62
CA MET A 309 -10.49 3.27 18.11
C MET A 309 -9.55 2.86 19.24
N LYS A 310 -9.99 1.95 20.12
CA LYS A 310 -9.20 1.49 21.26
C LYS A 310 -8.02 0.61 20.85
#